data_AF-A0A2Z2MI97-F1
#
_entry.id   AF-A0A2Z2MI97-F1
#
_cell.length_a   1.000
_cell.length_b   1.000
_cell.length_c   1.000
_cell.angle_alpha   90.00
_cell.angle_beta   90.00
_cell.angle_gamma   90.00
#
_symmetry.space_group_name_H-M   'P 1'
#
loop_
_entity.id
_entity.type
_entity.pdbx_description
1 polymer ?
#
loop_
_entity_poly.entity_id
_entity_poly.type
_entity_poly.pdbx_seq_one_letter_code
_entity_poly.pdbx_strand_id
1 'polypeptide(L)'
;MDEKTRILRDYYTFTIPHISVFVGAVLGLLFVLRISITLALGVFSALYGLMLLIVHAIVYPQFRSNWIYRLGLFGSILLMLVGVFLIYSSL
;
A
#
# COMPACT_ATOMS: atom_id res chain seq x y z
N MET A 1 -25.97 -2.06 0.77
CA MET A 1 -24.57 -2.37 0.40
C MET A 1 -24.48 -3.89 0.27
N ASP A 2 -23.93 -4.40 -0.82
CA ASP A 2 -23.78 -5.85 -1.04
C ASP A 2 -22.93 -6.48 0.09
N GLU A 3 -23.30 -7.68 0.53
CA GLU A 3 -22.70 -8.32 1.71
C GLU A 3 -21.20 -8.60 1.52
N LYS A 4 -20.79 -8.98 0.31
CA LYS A 4 -19.37 -9.11 -0.05
C LYS A 4 -18.63 -7.79 0.05
N THR A 5 -19.28 -6.69 -0.33
CA THR A 5 -18.68 -5.36 -0.21
C THR A 5 -18.44 -4.96 1.25
N ARG A 6 -19.35 -5.34 2.15
CA ARG A 6 -19.20 -5.12 3.58
C ARG A 6 -18.04 -5.92 4.16
N ILE A 7 -17.94 -7.21 3.83
CA ILE A 7 -16.85 -8.07 4.27
C ILE A 7 -15.50 -7.52 3.82
N LEU A 8 -15.38 -7.11 2.55
CA LEU A 8 -14.15 -6.53 2.02
C LEU A 8 -13.75 -5.24 2.75
N ARG A 9 -14.72 -4.36 2.98
CA ARG A 9 -14.51 -3.11 3.71
C ARG A 9 -14.04 -3.37 5.14
N ASP A 10 -14.70 -4.28 5.84
CA ASP A 10 -14.36 -4.61 7.23
C ASP A 10 -12.95 -5.19 7.28
N TYR A 11 -12.61 -6.11 6.38
CA TYR A 11 -11.24 -6.64 6.24
C TYR A 11 -10.21 -5.53 6.02
N TYR A 12 -10.44 -4.62 5.07
CA TYR A 12 -9.56 -3.47 4.84
C TYR A 12 -9.45 -2.55 6.05
N THR A 13 -10.55 -2.33 6.78
CA THR A 13 -10.58 -1.47 7.97
C THR A 13 -9.72 -2.05 9.09
N PHE A 14 -9.62 -3.37 9.22
CA PHE A 14 -8.75 -4.01 10.21
C PHE A 14 -7.30 -4.12 9.74
N THR A 15 -7.06 -4.45 8.47
CA THR A 15 -5.71 -4.75 7.98
C THR A 15 -4.91 -3.50 7.58
N ILE A 16 -5.53 -2.54 6.87
CA ILE A 16 -4.79 -1.38 6.33
C ILE A 16 -4.14 -0.53 7.42
N PRO A 17 -4.79 -0.21 8.56
CA PRO A 17 -4.14 0.57 9.62
C PRO A 17 -2.86 -0.06 10.16
N HIS A 18 -2.80 -1.39 10.24
CA HIS A 18 -1.62 -2.11 10.74
C HIS A 18 -0.45 -1.97 9.76
N ILE A 19 -0.74 -2.06 8.46
CA ILE A 19 0.24 -1.82 7.40
C ILE A 19 0.70 -0.35 7.42
N SER A 20 -0.23 0.61 7.56
CA SER A 20 0.11 2.03 7.61
C SER A 20 1.02 2.36 8.80
N VAL A 21 0.76 1.79 9.98
CA VAL A 21 1.61 1.97 11.17
C VAL A 21 3.00 1.40 10.92
N PHE A 22 3.09 0.19 10.39
CA PHE A 22 4.38 -0.46 10.10
C PHE A 22 5.22 0.35 9.10
N VAL A 23 4.65 0.70 7.95
CA VAL A 23 5.38 1.43 6.91
C VAL A 23 5.66 2.88 7.34
N GLY A 24 4.79 3.48 8.14
CA GLY A 24 5.03 4.77 8.79
C GLY A 24 6.20 4.73 9.78
N ALA A 25 6.35 3.66 10.56
CA ALA A 25 7.50 3.47 11.44
C ALA A 25 8.81 3.33 10.64
N VAL A 26 8.78 2.60 9.52
CA VAL A 26 9.93 2.51 8.59
C VAL A 26 10.30 3.89 8.05
N LEU A 27 9.32 4.69 7.61
CA LEU A 27 9.58 6.07 7.15
C LEU A 27 10.21 6.94 8.25
N GLY A 28 9.68 6.87 9.46
CA GLY A 28 10.24 7.58 10.61
C GLY A 28 11.70 7.19 10.88
N LEU A 29 12.03 5.90 10.78
CA LEU A 29 13.40 5.41 10.91
C LEU A 29 14.31 5.98 9.80
N LEU A 30 13.85 5.99 8.55
CA LEU A 30 14.63 6.56 7.44
C LEU A 30 14.94 8.05 7.65
N PHE A 31 14.01 8.81 8.21
CA PHE A 31 14.24 10.20 8.60
C PHE A 31 15.26 10.35 9.73
N VAL A 32 15.20 9.50 10.76
CA VAL A 32 16.21 9.47 11.84
C VAL A 32 17.61 9.19 11.29
N LEU A 33 17.71 8.30 10.29
CA LEU A 33 18.96 7.96 9.59
C LEU A 33 19.43 9.04 8.60
N ARG A 34 18.72 10.16 8.48
CA ARG A 34 19.02 11.27 7.55
C ARG A 34 19.12 10.85 6.08
N ILE A 35 18.35 9.83 5.70
CA ILE A 35 18.17 9.45 4.29
C ILE A 35 17.49 10.61 3.55
N SER A 36 17.85 10.83 2.28
CA SER A 36 17.24 11.89 1.47
C SER A 36 15.72 11.72 1.41
N ILE A 37 15.00 12.85 1.48
CA ILE A 37 13.53 12.84 1.55
C ILE A 37 12.94 12.08 0.35
N THR A 38 13.47 12.31 -0.85
CA THR A 38 13.02 11.64 -2.08
C THR A 38 13.18 10.12 -1.99
N LEU A 39 14.33 9.63 -1.53
CA LEU A 39 14.58 8.20 -1.37
C LEU A 39 13.69 7.61 -0.25
N ALA A 40 13.54 8.30 0.87
CA ALA A 40 12.71 7.86 1.98
C ALA A 40 11.23 7.73 1.58
N LEU A 41 10.69 8.72 0.86
CA LEU A 41 9.34 8.67 0.30
C LEU A 41 9.19 7.60 -0.77
N GLY A 42 10.23 7.36 -1.58
CA GLY A 42 10.26 6.27 -2.55
C GLY A 42 10.16 4.90 -1.89
N VAL A 43 11.01 4.64 -0.87
CA VAL A 43 10.97 3.41 -0.07
C VAL A 43 9.62 3.23 0.62
N PHE A 44 9.09 4.29 1.24
CA PHE A 44 7.77 4.27 1.86
C PHE A 44 6.66 3.89 0.86
N SER A 45 6.60 4.58 -0.28
CA SER A 45 5.56 4.35 -1.28
C SER A 45 5.66 2.96 -1.91
N ALA A 46 6.88 2.49 -2.18
CA ALA A 46 7.12 1.16 -2.73
C ALA A 46 6.71 0.06 -1.74
N LEU A 47 7.16 0.17 -0.48
CA LEU A 47 6.83 -0.80 0.56
C LEU A 47 5.33 -0.80 0.87
N TYR A 48 4.71 0.36 0.99
CA TYR A 48 3.28 0.48 1.26
C TYR A 48 2.44 -0.07 0.11
N GLY A 49 2.76 0.30 -1.13
CA GLY A 49 2.11 -0.23 -2.33
C GLY A 49 2.25 -1.76 -2.43
N LEU A 50 3.44 -2.30 -2.15
CA LEU A 50 3.69 -3.75 -2.15
C LEU A 50 2.85 -4.48 -1.09
N MET A 51 2.82 -3.98 0.14
CA MET A 51 2.02 -4.59 1.21
C MET A 51 0.53 -4.56 0.87
N LEU A 52 0.02 -3.45 0.34
CA LEU A 52 -1.36 -3.37 -0.13
C LEU A 52 -1.61 -4.34 -1.30
N LEU A 53 -0.68 -4.48 -2.24
CA LEU A 53 -0.79 -5.46 -3.33
C LEU A 53 -0.91 -6.89 -2.81
N ILE A 54 -0.16 -7.26 -1.78
CA ILE A 54 -0.27 -8.56 -1.12
C ILE A 54 -1.68 -8.74 -0.54
N VAL A 55 -2.21 -7.73 0.16
CA VAL A 55 -3.58 -7.76 0.68
C VAL A 55 -4.60 -7.96 -0.44
N HIS A 56 -4.47 -7.23 -1.55
CA HIS A 56 -5.35 -7.39 -2.71
C HIS A 56 -5.20 -8.78 -3.35
N ALA A 57 -3.98 -9.33 -3.45
CA ALA A 57 -3.75 -10.66 -3.98
C ALA A 57 -4.42 -11.75 -3.13
N ILE A 58 -4.41 -11.62 -1.79
CA ILE A 58 -5.07 -12.55 -0.87
C ILE A 58 -6.59 -12.56 -1.10
N VAL A 59 -7.20 -11.39 -1.24
CA VAL A 59 -8.66 -11.26 -1.38
C VAL A 59 -9.14 -11.39 -2.84
N TYR A 60 -8.23 -11.49 -3.82
CA TYR A 60 -8.54 -11.53 -5.25
C TYR A 60 -9.58 -12.59 -5.65
N PRO A 61 -9.48 -13.87 -5.22
CA PRO A 61 -10.39 -14.92 -5.69
C PRO A 61 -11.86 -14.64 -5.33
N GLN A 62 -12.09 -13.92 -4.22
CA GLN A 62 -13.42 -13.67 -3.67
C GLN A 62 -14.02 -12.34 -4.15
N PHE A 63 -13.18 -11.33 -4.45
CA PHE A 63 -13.64 -9.95 -4.64
C PHE A 63 -13.26 -9.29 -5.98
N ARG A 64 -12.75 -10.04 -6.97
CA ARG A 64 -12.30 -9.49 -8.28
C ARG A 64 -13.32 -8.62 -9.03
N SER A 65 -14.63 -8.86 -8.84
CA SER A 65 -15.71 -8.09 -9.49
C SER A 65 -16.09 -6.83 -8.73
N ASN A 66 -15.64 -6.67 -7.48
CA ASN A 66 -15.99 -5.54 -6.63
C ASN A 66 -15.27 -4.25 -7.08
N TRP A 67 -16.00 -3.14 -7.14
CA TRP A 67 -15.45 -1.85 -7.54
C TRP A 67 -14.40 -1.31 -6.55
N ILE A 68 -14.64 -1.45 -5.24
CA ILE A 68 -13.71 -1.01 -4.19
C ILE A 68 -12.39 -1.78 -4.27
N TYR A 69 -12.47 -3.10 -4.53
CA TYR A 69 -11.30 -3.93 -4.78
C TYR A 69 -10.46 -3.41 -5.95
N ARG A 70 -11.10 -3.09 -7.09
CA ARG A 70 -10.39 -2.62 -8.29
C ARG A 70 -9.71 -1.27 -8.08
N LEU A 71 -10.40 -0.33 -7.42
CA LEU A 71 -9.81 0.97 -7.07
C LEU A 71 -8.63 0.82 -6.12
N GLY A 72 -8.77 -0.01 -5.07
CA GLY A 72 -7.69 -0.29 -4.13
C GLY A 72 -6.49 -0.94 -4.81
N LEU A 73 -6.73 -1.93 -5.67
CA LEU A 73 -5.67 -2.62 -6.43
C LEU A 73 -4.92 -1.64 -7.31
N PHE A 74 -5.65 -0.81 -8.07
CA PHE A 74 -5.05 0.20 -8.95
C PHE A 74 -4.22 1.21 -8.15
N GLY A 75 -4.76 1.72 -7.04
CA GLY A 75 -4.02 2.63 -6.16
C GLY A 75 -2.75 2.00 -5.57
N SER A 76 -2.81 0.70 -5.24
CA SER A 76 -1.66 -0.04 -4.72
C SER A 76 -0.56 -0.20 -5.77
N ILE A 77 -0.94 -0.54 -7.01
CA ILE A 77 -0.01 -0.62 -8.15
C ILE A 77 0.62 0.76 -8.40
N LEU A 78 -0.20 1.82 -8.45
CA LEU A 78 0.27 3.18 -8.68
C LEU A 78 1.27 3.62 -7.61
N LEU A 79 0.97 3.37 -6.33
CA LEU A 79 1.89 3.66 -5.22
C LEU A 79 3.21 2.90 -5.36
N MET A 80 3.16 1.61 -5.73
CA MET A 80 4.36 0.82 -5.94
C MET A 80 5.21 1.38 -7.09
N LEU A 81 4.59 1.69 -8.24
CA LEU A 81 5.28 2.26 -9.40
C LEU A 81 5.90 3.62 -9.10
N VAL A 82 5.16 4.52 -8.43
CA VAL A 82 5.68 5.83 -7.99
C VAL A 82 6.84 5.64 -7.02
N GLY A 83 6.73 4.71 -6.08
CA GLY A 83 7.81 4.42 -5.14
C GLY A 83 9.08 3.95 -5.83
N VAL A 84 8.97 2.98 -6.74
CA VAL A 84 10.09 2.48 -7.55
C VAL A 84 10.70 3.60 -8.40
N PHE A 85 9.87 4.44 -9.01
CA PHE A 85 10.32 5.60 -9.78
C PHE A 85 11.14 6.57 -8.92
N LEU A 86 10.62 6.94 -7.74
CA LEU A 86 11.32 7.85 -6.81
C LEU A 86 12.66 7.27 -6.33
N ILE A 87 12.71 5.97 -6.04
CA ILE A 87 13.96 5.28 -5.67
C ILE A 87 14.97 5.37 -6.82
N TYR A 88 14.54 5.05 -8.05
CA TYR A 88 15.40 5.10 -9.23
C TYR A 88 15.92 6.50 -9.53
N SER A 89 15.08 7.53 -9.37
CA SER A 89 15.48 8.94 -9.56
C SER A 89 16.37 9.50 -8.44
N SER A 90 16.53 8.77 -7.33
CA SER A 90 17.34 9.19 -6.17
C SER A 90 18.70 8.49 -6.08
N LEU A 91 18.99 7.56 -7.00
CA LEU A 91 20.28 6.88 -7.17
C LEU A 91 21.18 7.71 -8.10
#